data_AF-A0A2N1MLR8-F1
#
_entry.id   AF-A0A2N1MLR8-F1
#
_cell.length_a   1.000
_cell.length_b   1.000
_cell.length_c   1.000
_cell.angle_alpha   90.00
_cell.angle_beta   90.00
_cell.angle_gamma   90.00
#
_symmetry.space_group_name_H-M   'P 1'
#
loop_
_entity.id
_entity.type
_entity.pdbx_description
1 polymer ?
#
loop_
_entity_poly.entity_id
_entity_poly.type
_entity_poly.pdbx_seq_one_letter_code
_entity_poly.pdbx_strand_id
1 'polypeptide(L)' 'MCNLGLMYKNGEGTNKDINEAIFWYNKSFEGGNKNAQKTLDKLKKIKNRKKTYSCKI' A
#
# COMPACT_ATOMS: atom_id res chain seq x y z
N MET A 1 9.56 10.57 -0.19
CA MET A 1 8.15 10.22 -0.49
C MET A 1 7.64 8.94 0.22
N CYS A 2 8.30 8.45 1.28
CA CYS A 2 7.84 7.25 2.00
C CYS A 2 6.85 7.54 3.15
N ASN A 3 6.88 8.75 3.72
CA ASN A 3 6.10 9.07 4.92
C ASN A 3 4.60 9.11 4.64
N LEU A 4 4.18 9.63 3.48
CA LEU A 4 2.77 9.70 3.12
C LEU A 4 2.15 8.30 2.91
N GLY A 5 2.87 7.41 2.22
CA GLY A 5 2.46 6.00 2.10
C GLY A 5 2.39 5.27 3.44
N LEU A 6 3.24 5.66 4.41
CA LEU A 6 3.21 5.12 5.77
C LEU A 6 1.98 5.61 6.55
N MET A 7 1.61 6.88 6.41
CA MET A 7 0.41 7.47 7.04
C MET A 7 -0.86 6.75 6.56
N TYR A 8 -1.03 6.56 5.24
CA TYR A 8 -2.18 5.83 4.70
C TYR A 8 -2.17 4.33 5.08
N LYS A 9 -0.99 3.72 5.23
CA LYS A 9 -0.87 2.33 5.70
C LYS A 9 -1.26 2.17 7.17
N ASN A 10 -0.83 3.10 8.02
CA ASN A 10 -1.07 3.05 9.46
C ASN A 10 -2.45 3.59 9.84
N GLY A 11 -3.03 4.48 9.04
CA GLY A 11 -4.28 5.17 9.36
C GLY A 11 -4.11 6.24 10.43
N GLU A 12 -2.89 6.75 10.65
CA GLU A 12 -2.66 7.85 11.58
C GLU A 12 -3.18 9.14 10.96
N GLY A 13 -4.32 9.62 11.45
CA GLY A 13 -4.96 10.88 11.01
C GLY A 13 -5.82 10.78 9.75
N THR A 14 -5.97 9.59 9.14
CA THR A 14 -6.88 9.38 7.99
C THR A 14 -7.41 7.95 7.95
N ASN A 15 -8.52 7.73 7.25
CA ASN A 15 -9.01 6.39 6.94
C ASN A 15 -7.93 5.60 6.20
N LYS A 16 -7.71 4.36 6.65
CA LYS A 16 -6.69 3.45 6.09
C LYS A 16 -7.03 3.08 4.65
N ASP A 17 -6.44 3.79 3.70
CA ASP A 17 -6.60 3.52 2.27
C ASP A 17 -5.37 2.82 1.69
N ILE A 18 -5.54 1.53 1.40
CA ILE A 18 -4.50 0.70 0.80
C ILE A 18 -4.24 1.12 -0.66
N ASN A 19 -5.25 1.63 -1.37
CA ASN A 19 -5.10 2.05 -2.76
C ASN A 19 -4.24 3.32 -2.84
N GLU A 20 -4.51 4.29 -1.97
CA GLU A 20 -3.74 5.53 -1.90
C GLU A 20 -2.29 5.26 -1.47
N ALA A 21 -2.08 4.39 -0.48
CA ALA A 21 -0.74 3.95 -0.08
C ALA A 21 0.04 3.34 -1.27
N ILE A 22 -0.61 2.47 -2.05
CA ILE A 22 -0.02 1.84 -3.25
C ILE A 22 0.38 2.90 -4.28
N PHE A 23 -0.44 3.93 -4.50
CA PHE A 23 -0.13 5.01 -5.44
C PHE A 23 1.15 5.76 -5.06
N TRP A 24 1.29 6.17 -3.79
CA TRP A 24 2.48 6.89 -3.32
C TRP A 24 3.75 6.01 -3.33
N TYR A 25 3.62 4.71 -3.04
CA TYR A 25 4.74 3.77 -3.13
C TYR A 25 5.12 3.45 -4.59
N ASN A 26 4.16 3.38 -5.52
CA ASN A 26 4.46 3.23 -6.96
C ASN A 26 5.27 4.41 -7.48
N LYS A 27 4.84 5.64 -7.20
CA LYS A 27 5.57 6.85 -7.63
C LYS A 27 7.00 6.91 -7.07
N SER A 28 7.18 6.40 -5.85
CA SER A 28 8.52 6.29 -5.24
C SER A 28 9.35 5.17 -5.87
N PHE A 29 8.71 4.06 -6.27
CA PHE A 29 9.37 2.94 -6.95
C PHE A 29 9.85 3.32 -8.35
N GLU A 30 9.05 4.05 -9.12
CA GLU A 30 9.43 4.58 -10.44
C GLU A 30 10.67 5.48 -10.35
N GLY A 31 10.87 6.18 -9.23
CA GLY A 31 12.09 6.92 -8.92
C GLY A 31 13.30 6.06 -8.53
N GLY A 32 13.26 4.74 -8.72
CA GLY A 32 14.36 3.81 -8.40
C GLY A 32 14.45 3.39 -6.93
N ASN A 33 13.47 3.73 -6.11
CA ASN A 33 13.51 3.41 -4.68
C ASN A 33 13.12 1.96 -4.39
N LYS A 34 14.12 1.09 -4.23
CA LYS A 34 13.95 -0.34 -3.91
C LYS A 34 13.20 -0.59 -2.59
N ASN A 35 13.24 0.35 -1.64
CA ASN A 35 12.50 0.22 -0.38
C ASN A 35 10.99 0.44 -0.56
N ALA A 36 10.60 1.26 -1.54
CA ALA A 36 9.21 1.45 -1.91
C ALA A 36 8.63 0.16 -2.53
N GLN A 37 9.40 -0.51 -3.40
CA GLN A 37 9.00 -1.77 -4.03
C GLN A 37 8.64 -2.86 -3.01
N LYS A 38 9.51 -3.08 -2.01
CA LYS A 38 9.27 -4.09 -0.97
C LYS A 38 7.98 -3.82 -0.19
N THR A 39 7.64 -2.56 0.02
CA THR A 39 6.41 -2.16 0.73
C THR A 39 5.18 -2.31 -0.17
N LEU A 40 5.30 -1.89 -1.43
CA LEU A 40 4.28 -2.04 -2.47
C LEU A 40 3.87 -3.52 -2.66
N ASP A 41 4.84 -4.43 -2.74
CA ASP A 41 4.57 -5.87 -2.92
C ASP A 41 3.80 -6.46 -1.73
N LYS A 42 4.12 -6.04 -0.50
CA LYS A 42 3.36 -6.43 0.69
C LYS A 42 1.93 -5.90 0.63
N LEU A 43 1.74 -4.64 0.24
CA LEU A 43 0.42 -4.01 0.14
C LEU A 43 -0.46 -4.68 -0.94
N LYS A 44 0.09 -4.97 -2.12
CA LYS A 44 -0.61 -5.70 -3.19
C LYS A 44 -1.06 -7.09 -2.74
N LYS A 45 -0.20 -7.82 -2.01
CA LYS A 45 -0.54 -9.13 -1.42
C LYS A 45 -1.68 -9.01 -0.40
N ILE A 46 -1.65 -8.01 0.48
CA ILE A 46 -2.72 -7.77 1.46
C ILE A 46 -4.04 -7.46 0.76
N LYS A 47 -4.03 -6.63 -0.30
CA LYS A 47 -5.22 -6.33 -1.11
C LYS A 47 -5.80 -7.59 -1.74
N ASN A 48 -4.95 -8.46 -2.31
CA ASN A 48 -5.41 -9.71 -2.92
C ASN A 48 -6.00 -10.67 -1.87
N ARG A 49 -5.38 -10.76 -0.68
CA ARG A 49 -5.92 -11.53 0.45
C ARG A 49 -7.30 -11.00 0.88
N LYS A 50 -7.47 -9.69 1.04
CA LYS A 50 -8.78 -9.09 1.36
C LYS A 50 -9.84 -9.42 0.31
N LYS A 51 -9.47 -9.42 -0.98
CA LYS A 51 -10.37 -9.80 -2.08
C LYS A 51 -10.80 -11.27 -1.98
N THR A 52 -9.90 -12.18 -1.57
CA THR A 52 -10.23 -13.60 -1.41
C THR A 52 -11.19 -13.90 -0.25
N TYR A 53 -11.23 -13.06 0.79
CA TYR A 53 -12.21 -13.22 1.89
C TYR A 53 -13.61 -12.70 1.53
N SER A 54 -13.74 -11.88 0.49
CA SER A 54 -15.05 -11.39 0.00
C SER A 54 -15.83 -12.46 -0.79
N CYS A 55 -15.18 -13.57 -1.18
CA CYS A 55 -15.78 -14.61 -2.01
C CYS A 55 -16.02 -15.93 -1.25
N LYS A 56 -16.06 -15.88 0.09
CA LYS A 56 -16.22 -17.05 0.97
C LYS A 56 -17.56 -17.09 1.74
N ILE A 57 -18.56 -16.38 1.25
CA ILE A 57 -19.95 -16.45 1.76
C ILE A 57 -20.83 -16.87 0.60
#